data_AF-A0A521KPB4-F1
#
_entry.id   AF-A0A521KPB4-F1
#
_cell.length_a   1.000
_cell.length_b   1.000
_cell.length_c   1.000
_cell.angle_alpha   90.00
_cell.angle_beta   90.00
_cell.angle_gamma   90.00
#
_symmetry.space_group_name_H-M   'P 1'
#
loop_
_entity.id
_entity.type
_entity.pdbx_description
1 polymer ?
#
loop_
_entity_poly.entity_id
_entity_poly.type
_entity_poly.pdbx_seq_one_letter_code
_entity_poly.pdbx_strand_id
1 'polypeptide(L)'
;MTEPHPDATAPDFEQGLLEWLRASRGIEESRRLVRVDETEALVSKFEPGFAARLHELLRLVPDLFDEVTVVANTERAMASMPEEPRVTAWHTAMHEALAAAGERHSVADLRLAEVRTGVDSVRAVLDAVLWSEPLCGDEYTPESGEIEAYREGLEALEDGRDIFTRYYGMYDGRAVRNHCPGAAFARVLLAQGWRAVTGTPAPEA
;
A
#
# COMPACT_ATOMS: atom_id res chain seq x y z
N MET A 1 34.14 4.96 26.88
CA MET A 1 34.27 3.56 26.43
C MET A 1 33.13 2.81 27.05
N THR A 2 32.05 2.64 26.29
CA THR A 2 30.87 1.88 26.70
C THR A 2 30.88 0.65 25.81
N GLU A 3 31.07 -0.52 26.41
CA GLU A 3 31.16 -1.79 25.69
C GLU A 3 29.83 -2.09 24.98
N PRO A 4 29.85 -2.58 23.72
CA PRO A 4 28.66 -3.14 23.10
C PRO A 4 28.34 -4.48 23.76
N HIS A 5 27.14 -4.59 24.34
CA HIS A 5 26.61 -5.83 24.91
C HIS A 5 26.43 -6.86 23.77
N PRO A 6 26.85 -8.13 23.95
CA PRO A 6 26.81 -9.12 22.89
C PRO A 6 25.39 -9.59 22.54
N ASP A 7 25.14 -9.56 21.24
CA ASP A 7 23.95 -9.87 20.45
C ASP A 7 23.61 -11.39 20.48
N ALA A 8 23.19 -11.90 21.64
CA ALA A 8 22.91 -13.33 21.86
C ALA A 8 21.44 -13.75 21.66
N THR A 9 20.59 -12.91 21.06
CA THR A 9 19.11 -13.11 21.00
C THR A 9 18.52 -13.38 19.60
N ALA A 10 19.31 -13.40 18.53
CA ALA A 10 18.74 -13.35 17.17
C ALA A 10 18.13 -14.67 16.63
N PRO A 11 18.75 -15.86 16.73
CA PRO A 11 18.23 -17.07 16.07
C PRO A 11 17.02 -17.70 16.80
N ASP A 12 17.10 -17.80 18.12
CA ASP A 12 16.08 -18.45 18.95
C ASP A 12 14.79 -17.61 19.01
N PHE A 13 14.93 -16.28 19.03
CA PHE A 13 13.77 -15.37 18.96
C PHE A 13 13.07 -15.47 17.62
N GLU A 14 13.82 -15.41 16.50
CA GLU A 14 13.22 -15.50 15.17
C GLU A 14 12.49 -16.84 14.99
N GLN A 15 13.12 -17.96 15.36
CA GLN A 15 12.47 -19.26 15.26
C GLN A 15 11.19 -19.32 16.10
N GLY A 16 11.25 -18.91 17.37
CA GLY A 16 10.09 -18.91 18.26
C GLY A 16 8.96 -17.99 17.78
N LEU A 17 9.31 -16.83 17.22
CA LEU A 17 8.35 -15.90 16.62
C LEU A 17 7.66 -16.52 15.40
N LEU A 18 8.41 -17.16 14.50
CA LEU A 18 7.86 -17.79 13.30
C LEU A 18 6.96 -18.99 13.64
N GLU A 19 7.33 -19.77 14.65
CA GLU A 19 6.49 -20.84 15.18
C GLU A 19 5.20 -20.28 15.81
N TRP A 20 5.30 -19.19 16.57
CA TRP A 20 4.13 -18.50 17.13
C TRP A 20 3.19 -17.95 16.04
N LEU A 21 3.73 -17.35 14.98
CA LEU A 21 2.91 -16.88 13.84
C LEU A 21 2.14 -18.03 13.18
N ARG A 22 2.75 -19.20 13.02
CA ARG A 22 2.08 -20.38 12.48
C ARG A 22 1.05 -20.93 13.45
N ALA A 23 1.46 -21.26 14.67
CA ALA A 23 0.64 -22.00 15.63
C ALA A 23 -0.49 -21.17 16.24
N SER A 24 -0.24 -19.89 16.52
CA SER A 24 -1.19 -19.02 17.24
C SER A 24 -1.96 -18.07 16.30
N ARG A 25 -1.40 -17.73 15.13
CA ARG A 25 -2.01 -16.78 14.18
C ARG A 25 -2.45 -17.41 12.86
N GLY A 26 -2.17 -18.69 12.64
CA GLY A 26 -2.57 -19.42 11.44
C GLY A 26 -1.91 -18.91 10.16
N ILE A 27 -0.73 -18.29 10.27
CA ILE A 27 0.00 -17.75 9.12
C ILE A 27 0.85 -18.87 8.54
N GLU A 28 0.34 -19.52 7.50
CA GLU A 28 1.01 -20.64 6.84
C GLU A 28 2.13 -20.18 5.89
N GLU A 29 2.01 -19.00 5.29
CA GLU A 29 3.03 -18.54 4.34
C GLU A 29 4.28 -18.04 5.05
N SER A 30 5.41 -18.15 4.35
CA SER A 30 6.71 -17.78 4.92
C SER A 30 6.74 -16.31 5.37
N ARG A 31 7.36 -16.09 6.53
CA ARG A 31 7.72 -14.78 7.06
C ARG A 31 9.19 -14.84 7.48
N ARG A 32 9.84 -13.69 7.45
CA ARG A 32 11.19 -13.50 8.01
C ARG A 32 11.20 -12.32 8.95
N LEU A 33 12.08 -12.33 9.94
CA LEU A 33 12.36 -11.15 10.73
C LEU A 33 13.11 -10.11 9.88
N VAL A 34 12.72 -8.85 9.98
CA VAL A 34 13.33 -7.71 9.27
C VAL A 34 14.10 -6.85 10.24
N ARG A 35 13.48 -6.55 11.39
CA ARG A 35 14.03 -5.72 12.46
C ARG A 35 13.38 -6.15 13.75
N VAL A 36 14.15 -6.12 14.83
CA VAL A 36 13.64 -6.25 16.19
C VAL A 36 14.25 -5.13 17.03
N ASP A 37 13.44 -4.54 17.89
CA ASP A 37 13.89 -3.61 18.93
C ASP A 37 13.20 -3.96 20.27
N GLU A 38 13.29 -3.06 21.25
CA GLU A 38 12.73 -3.27 22.60
C GLU A 38 11.19 -3.31 22.59
N THR A 39 10.55 -2.73 21.58
CA THR A 39 9.10 -2.52 21.52
C THR A 39 8.43 -3.25 20.36
N GLU A 40 9.17 -3.57 19.30
CA GLU A 40 8.60 -4.05 18.04
C GLU A 40 9.44 -5.18 17.42
N ALA A 41 8.74 -6.11 16.78
CA ALA A 41 9.30 -7.07 15.83
C ALA A 41 8.62 -6.89 14.47
N LEU A 42 9.40 -6.46 13.47
CA LEU A 42 8.95 -6.33 12.09
C LEU A 42 9.20 -7.61 11.33
N VAL A 43 8.15 -8.21 10.78
CA VAL A 43 8.25 -9.40 9.93
C VAL A 43 7.82 -9.09 8.51
N SER A 44 8.39 -9.75 7.51
CA SER A 44 7.97 -9.56 6.12
C SER A 44 7.79 -10.89 5.41
N LYS A 45 6.83 -10.93 4.48
CA LYS A 45 6.66 -12.03 3.54
C LYS A 45 7.62 -11.96 2.34
N PHE A 46 8.24 -10.79 2.12
CA PHE A 46 9.10 -10.55 0.96
C PHE A 46 10.54 -10.96 1.23
N GLU A 47 11.19 -11.55 0.24
CA GLU A 47 12.58 -11.94 0.34
C GLU A 47 13.53 -10.73 0.49
N PRO A 48 14.76 -10.94 1.00
CA PRO A 48 15.78 -9.90 1.01
C PRO A 48 16.00 -9.28 -0.38
N GLY A 49 16.19 -7.96 -0.42
CA GLY A 49 16.39 -7.19 -1.65
C GLY A 49 15.12 -6.84 -2.42
N PHE A 50 13.95 -7.42 -2.09
CA PHE A 50 12.68 -7.06 -2.74
C PHE A 50 12.40 -5.56 -2.70
N ALA A 51 12.54 -4.93 -1.52
CA ALA A 51 12.29 -3.50 -1.33
C ALA A 51 13.17 -2.63 -2.24
N ALA A 52 14.46 -2.95 -2.35
CA ALA A 52 15.38 -2.22 -3.21
C ALA A 52 14.97 -2.32 -4.68
N ARG A 53 14.64 -3.54 -5.15
CA ARG A 53 14.20 -3.77 -6.53
C ARG A 53 12.84 -3.11 -6.83
N LEU A 54 11.93 -3.08 -5.86
CA LEU A 54 10.66 -2.35 -5.98
C LEU A 54 10.93 -0.85 -6.12
N HIS A 55 11.76 -0.27 -5.27
CA HIS A 55 12.08 1.17 -5.34
C HIS A 55 12.78 1.54 -6.65
N GLU A 56 13.69 0.69 -7.14
CA GLU A 56 14.30 0.86 -8.47
C GLU A 56 13.27 0.85 -9.58
N LEU A 57 12.30 -0.08 -9.53
CA LEU A 57 11.21 -0.12 -10.49
C LEU A 57 10.33 1.13 -10.43
N LEU A 58 9.96 1.57 -9.23
CA LEU A 58 9.12 2.76 -9.05
C LEU A 58 9.80 4.05 -9.54
N ARG A 59 11.14 4.12 -9.50
CA ARG A 59 11.89 5.25 -10.12
C ARG A 59 11.76 5.33 -11.63
N LEU A 60 11.41 4.22 -12.29
CA LEU A 60 11.17 4.19 -13.74
C LEU A 60 9.75 4.62 -14.11
N VAL A 61 8.88 4.82 -13.12
CA VAL A 61 7.48 5.21 -13.34
C VAL A 61 7.09 6.41 -12.46
N PRO A 62 7.81 7.55 -12.57
CA PRO A 62 7.53 8.73 -11.74
C PRO A 62 6.12 9.29 -11.97
N ASP A 63 5.56 9.10 -13.17
CA ASP A 63 4.23 9.56 -13.57
C ASP A 63 3.10 8.97 -12.69
N LEU A 64 3.31 7.81 -12.05
CA LEU A 64 2.35 7.24 -11.10
C LEU A 64 2.29 8.01 -9.77
N PHE A 65 3.28 8.84 -9.49
CA PHE A 65 3.44 9.56 -8.24
C PHE A 65 3.40 11.08 -8.42
N ASP A 66 3.24 11.56 -9.65
CA ASP A 66 2.99 12.96 -9.95
C ASP A 66 1.47 13.22 -9.97
N GLU A 67 0.97 13.92 -8.96
CA GLU A 67 -0.47 14.14 -8.79
C GLU A 67 -1.10 14.79 -10.02
N VAL A 68 -0.43 15.78 -10.63
CA VAL A 68 -0.94 16.49 -11.82
C VAL A 68 -1.12 15.53 -12.99
N THR A 69 -0.13 14.66 -13.22
CA THR A 69 -0.19 13.64 -14.28
C THR A 69 -1.26 12.59 -13.99
N VAL A 70 -1.36 12.10 -12.75
CA VAL A 70 -2.38 11.11 -12.35
C VAL A 70 -3.79 11.66 -12.54
N VAL A 71 -4.05 12.89 -12.10
CA VAL A 71 -5.35 13.56 -12.28
C VAL A 71 -5.68 13.71 -13.75
N ALA A 72 -4.77 14.27 -14.56
CA ALA A 72 -5.01 14.49 -15.99
C ALA A 72 -5.23 13.19 -16.78
N ASN A 73 -4.54 12.11 -16.41
CA ASN A 73 -4.74 10.81 -17.05
C ASN A 73 -6.07 10.17 -16.62
N THR A 74 -6.43 10.27 -15.34
CA THR A 74 -7.73 9.80 -14.84
C THR A 74 -8.88 10.57 -15.50
N GLU A 75 -8.80 11.89 -15.61
CA GLU A 75 -9.82 12.71 -16.30
C GLU A 75 -10.00 12.28 -17.76
N ARG A 76 -8.90 11.99 -18.47
CA ARG A 76 -8.95 11.47 -19.84
C ARG A 76 -9.63 10.10 -19.89
N ALA A 77 -9.31 9.20 -18.96
CA ALA A 77 -9.96 7.90 -18.85
C ALA A 77 -11.46 8.06 -18.59
N MET A 78 -11.85 8.86 -17.59
CA MET A 78 -13.25 9.14 -17.25
C MET A 78 -14.06 9.64 -18.45
N ALA A 79 -13.49 10.56 -19.23
CA ALA A 79 -14.13 11.09 -20.44
C ALA A 79 -14.40 10.02 -21.52
N SER A 80 -13.65 8.91 -21.51
CA SER A 80 -13.84 7.79 -22.45
C SER A 80 -14.80 6.71 -21.95
N MET A 81 -15.19 6.73 -20.67
CA MET A 81 -16.02 5.70 -20.03
C MET A 81 -17.11 6.31 -19.11
N PRO A 82 -18.04 7.10 -19.65
CA PRO A 82 -18.99 7.87 -18.83
C PRO A 82 -19.90 7.02 -17.93
N GLU A 83 -20.17 5.77 -18.32
CA GLU A 83 -21.03 4.83 -17.59
C GLU A 83 -20.28 3.96 -16.57
N GLU A 84 -18.95 4.07 -16.51
CA GLU A 84 -18.12 3.29 -15.58
C GLU A 84 -17.89 4.05 -14.26
N PRO A 85 -17.64 3.33 -13.14
CA PRO A 85 -17.22 3.96 -11.89
C PRO A 85 -15.93 4.77 -12.03
N ARG A 86 -15.84 5.91 -11.35
CA ARG A 86 -14.65 6.77 -11.38
C ARG A 86 -13.38 6.08 -10.90
N VAL A 87 -13.49 5.18 -9.92
CA VAL A 87 -12.36 4.38 -9.43
C VAL A 87 -11.84 3.42 -10.52
N THR A 88 -12.74 2.89 -11.37
CA THR A 88 -12.36 2.09 -12.55
C THR A 88 -11.56 2.92 -13.55
N ALA A 89 -11.95 4.18 -13.79
CA ALA A 89 -11.19 5.08 -14.66
C ALA A 89 -9.79 5.40 -14.12
N TRP A 90 -9.67 5.69 -12.82
CA TRP A 90 -8.36 5.85 -12.16
C TRP A 90 -7.52 4.58 -12.30
N HIS A 91 -8.10 3.41 -12.00
CA HIS A 91 -7.43 2.12 -12.09
C HIS A 91 -6.89 1.85 -13.51
N THR A 92 -7.71 2.13 -14.53
CA THR A 92 -7.34 2.02 -15.94
C THR A 92 -6.16 2.93 -16.27
N ALA A 93 -6.22 4.21 -15.87
CA ALA A 93 -5.14 5.17 -16.11
C ALA A 93 -3.81 4.74 -15.47
N MET A 94 -3.85 4.16 -14.27
CA MET A 94 -2.64 3.65 -13.59
C MET A 94 -2.04 2.44 -14.30
N HIS A 95 -2.87 1.52 -14.79
CA HIS A 95 -2.41 0.35 -15.55
C HIS A 95 -1.84 0.75 -16.93
N GLU A 96 -2.45 1.73 -17.60
CA GLU A 96 -1.92 2.29 -18.85
C GLU A 96 -0.57 2.98 -18.65
N ALA A 97 -0.42 3.78 -17.59
CA ALA A 97 0.85 4.42 -17.25
C ALA A 97 1.95 3.38 -16.96
N LEU A 98 1.60 2.30 -16.24
CA LEU A 98 2.51 1.18 -15.99
C LEU A 98 2.92 0.46 -17.27
N ALA A 99 1.97 0.19 -18.17
CA ALA A 99 2.24 -0.45 -19.46
C ALA A 99 3.17 0.41 -20.31
N ALA A 100 2.88 1.71 -20.44
CA ALA A 100 3.70 2.65 -21.19
C ALA A 100 5.14 2.77 -20.65
N ALA A 101 5.30 2.79 -19.33
CA ALA A 101 6.63 2.78 -18.72
C ALA A 101 7.35 1.44 -18.90
N GLY A 102 6.60 0.33 -18.85
CA GLY A 102 7.09 -1.01 -19.17
C GLY A 102 7.72 -1.08 -20.56
N GLU A 103 7.01 -0.60 -21.56
CA GLU A 103 7.49 -0.50 -22.93
C GLU A 103 8.70 0.44 -23.05
N ARG A 104 8.61 1.65 -22.49
CA ARG A 104 9.65 2.68 -22.56
C ARG A 104 10.98 2.23 -21.94
N HIS A 105 10.92 1.54 -20.82
CA HIS A 105 12.09 1.14 -20.05
C HIS A 105 12.46 -0.35 -20.23
N SER A 106 11.78 -1.06 -21.14
CA SER A 106 11.97 -2.50 -21.36
C SER A 106 11.88 -3.32 -20.07
N VAL A 107 10.95 -2.95 -19.19
CA VAL A 107 10.71 -3.67 -17.94
C VAL A 107 9.82 -4.87 -18.24
N ALA A 108 10.26 -6.05 -17.84
CA ALA A 108 9.47 -7.27 -18.01
C ALA A 108 8.12 -7.17 -17.29
N ASP A 109 7.06 -7.65 -17.93
CA ASP A 109 5.68 -7.57 -17.40
C ASP A 109 5.54 -8.18 -16.00
N LEU A 110 6.24 -9.28 -15.73
CA LEU A 110 6.28 -9.93 -14.41
C LEU A 110 6.79 -8.99 -13.31
N ARG A 111 7.69 -8.05 -13.63
CA ARG A 111 8.18 -7.05 -12.66
C ARG A 111 7.13 -5.97 -12.42
N LEU A 112 6.39 -5.56 -13.45
CA LEU A 112 5.29 -4.59 -13.32
C LEU A 112 4.12 -5.15 -12.51
N ALA A 113 3.91 -6.47 -12.52
CA ALA A 113 2.89 -7.13 -11.71
C ALA A 113 2.99 -6.80 -10.21
N GLU A 114 4.21 -6.58 -9.68
CA GLU A 114 4.42 -6.16 -8.29
C GLU A 114 3.80 -4.79 -8.00
N VAL A 115 3.91 -3.84 -8.95
CA VAL A 115 3.32 -2.51 -8.81
C VAL A 115 1.82 -2.53 -9.07
N ARG A 116 1.37 -3.31 -10.07
CA ARG A 116 -0.06 -3.54 -10.33
C ARG A 116 -0.79 -4.07 -9.11
N THR A 117 -0.20 -5.04 -8.38
CA THR A 117 -0.76 -5.54 -7.13
C THR A 117 -0.97 -4.43 -6.09
N GLY A 118 -0.04 -3.46 -6.01
CA GLY A 118 -0.17 -2.29 -5.16
C GLY A 118 -1.31 -1.36 -5.60
N VAL A 119 -1.41 -1.10 -6.90
CA VAL A 119 -2.51 -0.33 -7.52
C VAL A 119 -3.87 -0.99 -7.25
N ASP A 120 -3.96 -2.31 -7.42
CA ASP A 120 -5.17 -3.09 -7.15
C ASP A 120 -5.58 -3.05 -5.67
N SER A 121 -4.61 -3.02 -4.76
CA SER A 121 -4.86 -2.87 -3.33
C SER A 121 -5.44 -1.49 -3.01
N VAL A 122 -4.93 -0.43 -3.63
CA VAL A 122 -5.45 0.93 -3.46
C VAL A 122 -6.84 1.08 -4.08
N ARG A 123 -7.07 0.46 -5.25
CA ARG A 123 -8.40 0.37 -5.86
C ARG A 123 -9.43 -0.19 -4.88
N ALA A 124 -9.11 -1.34 -4.26
CA ALA A 124 -10.01 -1.97 -3.31
C ALA A 124 -10.33 -1.09 -2.09
N VAL A 125 -9.36 -0.27 -1.63
CA VAL A 125 -9.60 0.70 -0.56
C VAL A 125 -10.50 1.83 -1.04
N LEU A 126 -10.27 2.39 -2.24
CA LEU A 126 -11.11 3.43 -2.82
C LEU A 126 -12.55 2.94 -3.04
N ASP A 127 -12.73 1.74 -3.57
CA ASP A 127 -14.05 1.11 -3.78
C ASP A 127 -14.78 0.90 -2.43
N ALA A 128 -14.05 0.57 -1.36
CA ALA A 128 -14.64 0.40 -0.03
C ALA A 128 -15.02 1.74 0.63
N VAL A 129 -14.24 2.79 0.42
CA VAL A 129 -14.47 4.13 0.97
C VAL A 129 -15.56 4.87 0.20
N LEU A 130 -15.54 4.81 -1.13
CA LEU A 130 -16.47 5.51 -2.03
C LEU A 130 -17.65 4.58 -2.37
N TRP A 131 -18.38 4.13 -1.35
CA TRP A 131 -19.45 3.14 -1.50
C TRP A 131 -20.62 3.62 -2.37
N SER A 132 -20.72 4.93 -2.61
CA SER A 132 -21.72 5.51 -3.52
C SER A 132 -21.46 5.14 -4.99
N GLU A 133 -20.26 4.62 -5.30
CA GLU A 133 -19.83 4.17 -6.63
C GLU A 133 -20.12 5.23 -7.73
N PRO A 134 -19.56 6.45 -7.60
CA PRO A 134 -19.88 7.54 -8.51
C PRO A 134 -19.43 7.21 -9.94
N LEU A 135 -20.28 7.50 -10.92
CA LEU A 135 -19.97 7.29 -12.33
C LEU A 135 -19.13 8.44 -12.90
N CYS A 136 -18.39 8.14 -13.98
CA CYS A 136 -17.53 9.12 -14.64
C CYS A 136 -18.31 10.30 -15.23
N GLY A 137 -19.53 10.07 -15.71
CA GLY A 137 -20.39 11.08 -16.34
C GLY A 137 -21.14 12.00 -15.37
N ASP A 138 -21.18 11.68 -14.08
CA ASP A 138 -21.98 12.41 -13.09
C ASP A 138 -21.21 13.58 -12.48
N GLU A 139 -21.93 14.59 -11.99
CA GLU A 139 -21.35 15.51 -11.00
C GLU A 139 -21.26 14.77 -9.66
N TYR A 140 -20.13 14.89 -8.97
CA TYR A 140 -19.91 14.16 -7.73
C TYR A 140 -19.19 15.03 -6.69
N THR A 141 -19.60 14.87 -5.45
CA THR A 141 -18.95 15.43 -4.26
C THR A 141 -19.04 14.37 -3.16
N PRO A 142 -17.91 13.98 -2.52
CA PRO A 142 -17.93 12.96 -1.49
C PRO A 142 -18.85 13.30 -0.32
N GLU A 143 -19.58 12.31 0.17
CA GLU A 143 -20.40 12.48 1.37
C GLU A 143 -19.53 12.55 2.63
N SER A 144 -20.06 13.13 3.71
CA SER A 144 -19.32 13.25 4.97
C SER A 144 -18.86 11.89 5.52
N GLY A 145 -19.68 10.85 5.33
CA GLY A 145 -19.33 9.50 5.76
C GLY A 145 -18.20 8.88 4.92
N GLU A 146 -18.11 9.16 3.61
CA GLU A 146 -17.02 8.67 2.76
C GLU A 146 -15.70 9.37 3.15
N ILE A 147 -15.78 10.66 3.49
CA ILE A 147 -14.66 11.43 4.04
C ILE A 147 -14.21 10.85 5.39
N GLU A 148 -15.14 10.51 6.28
CA GLU A 148 -14.85 9.88 7.57
C GLU A 148 -14.22 8.48 7.37
N ALA A 149 -14.77 7.65 6.50
CA ALA A 149 -14.21 6.33 6.18
C ALA A 149 -12.79 6.43 5.60
N TYR A 150 -12.50 7.46 4.80
CA TYR A 150 -11.15 7.73 4.33
C TYR A 150 -10.19 8.04 5.50
N ARG A 151 -10.60 8.91 6.43
CA ARG A 151 -9.81 9.27 7.61
C ARG A 151 -9.59 8.07 8.53
N GLU A 152 -10.62 7.28 8.80
CA GLU A 152 -10.51 6.04 9.57
C GLU A 152 -9.51 5.07 8.93
N GLY A 153 -9.40 5.07 7.60
CA GLY A 153 -8.39 4.32 6.87
C GLY A 153 -6.97 4.89 7.01
N LEU A 154 -6.80 6.20 7.17
CA LEU A 154 -5.49 6.84 7.35
C LEU A 154 -5.01 6.86 8.79
N GLU A 155 -5.94 6.97 9.74
CA GLU A 155 -5.63 7.00 11.16
C GLU A 155 -4.96 5.71 11.57
N ALA A 156 -3.92 5.84 12.40
CA ALA A 156 -3.38 4.69 13.06
C ALA A 156 -4.49 4.15 13.98
N LEU A 157 -5.03 2.95 13.71
CA LEU A 157 -6.01 2.33 14.61
C LEU A 157 -5.39 2.28 16.01
N GLU A 158 -6.20 2.27 17.08
CA GLU A 158 -5.76 2.44 18.48
C GLU A 158 -4.56 1.54 18.93
N ASP A 159 -4.22 0.50 18.19
CA ASP A 159 -3.07 -0.40 18.35
C ASP A 159 -1.86 -0.10 17.42
N GLY A 160 -1.84 1.06 16.76
CA GLY A 160 -0.83 1.50 15.80
C GLY A 160 -0.90 0.84 14.41
N ARG A 161 -2.01 0.18 14.05
CA ARG A 161 -2.21 -0.34 12.67
C ARG A 161 -2.37 0.83 11.69
N ASP A 162 -1.92 0.66 10.47
CA ASP A 162 -2.32 1.47 9.30
C ASP A 162 -2.95 0.49 8.30
N ILE A 163 -3.83 0.93 7.38
CA ILE A 163 -4.50 0.06 6.39
C ILE A 163 -3.52 -0.80 5.58
N PHE A 164 -2.26 -0.37 5.45
CA PHE A 164 -1.21 -1.10 4.74
C PHE A 164 -0.29 -1.94 5.65
N THR A 165 -0.47 -1.89 6.97
CA THR A 165 0.37 -2.55 7.98
C THR A 165 -0.44 -3.48 8.88
N ARG A 166 -0.31 -4.79 8.65
CA ARG A 166 -0.97 -5.81 9.48
C ARG A 166 -0.28 -5.97 10.83
N TYR A 167 -1.06 -5.85 11.91
CA TYR A 167 -0.64 -6.23 13.26
C TYR A 167 -0.96 -7.70 13.54
N TYR A 168 0.00 -8.44 14.08
CA TYR A 168 -0.15 -9.86 14.39
C TYR A 168 -0.35 -10.13 15.88
N GLY A 169 -0.23 -9.13 16.75
CA GLY A 169 -0.32 -9.29 18.20
C GLY A 169 1.01 -9.09 18.92
N MET A 170 1.01 -9.37 20.22
CA MET A 170 2.22 -9.29 21.07
C MET A 170 2.93 -10.65 21.13
N TYR A 171 4.26 -10.64 20.99
CA TYR A 171 5.13 -11.79 21.22
C TYR A 171 6.34 -11.33 22.07
N ASP A 172 6.56 -12.00 23.20
CA ASP A 172 7.64 -11.69 24.15
C ASP A 172 7.73 -10.17 24.47
N GLY A 173 6.60 -9.58 24.83
CA GLY A 173 6.51 -8.15 25.17
C GLY A 173 6.61 -7.17 24.00
N ARG A 174 6.79 -7.65 22.75
CA ARG A 174 6.96 -6.80 21.56
C ARG A 174 5.76 -6.87 20.64
N ALA A 175 5.39 -5.74 20.03
CA ALA A 175 4.38 -5.68 19.00
C ALA A 175 4.91 -6.31 17.71
N VAL A 176 4.22 -7.32 17.18
CA VAL A 176 4.61 -7.97 15.93
C VAL A 176 3.82 -7.37 14.78
N ARG A 177 4.51 -6.73 13.83
CA ARG A 177 3.88 -6.07 12.67
C ARG A 177 4.46 -6.55 11.35
N ASN A 178 3.62 -6.55 10.32
CA ASN A 178 4.05 -6.80 8.95
C ASN A 178 4.76 -5.58 8.36
N HIS A 179 6.01 -5.73 7.97
CA HIS A 179 6.72 -4.78 7.14
C HIS A 179 6.34 -4.96 5.67
N CYS A 180 5.60 -3.97 5.14
CA CYS A 180 5.29 -3.84 3.72
C CYS A 180 6.15 -2.72 3.09
N PRO A 181 7.12 -3.06 2.20
CA PRO A 181 7.95 -2.05 1.52
C PRO A 181 7.15 -1.07 0.66
N GLY A 182 5.97 -1.49 0.19
CA GLY A 182 5.09 -0.68 -0.65
C GLY A 182 4.19 0.31 0.10
N ALA A 183 4.12 0.25 1.44
CA ALA A 183 3.09 0.98 2.20
C ALA A 183 3.15 2.51 1.99
N ALA A 184 4.34 3.11 1.99
CA ALA A 184 4.50 4.54 1.76
C ALA A 184 4.01 4.96 0.36
N PHE A 185 4.28 4.14 -0.66
CA PHE A 185 3.81 4.39 -2.02
C PHE A 185 2.29 4.21 -2.12
N ALA A 186 1.74 3.20 -1.47
CA ALA A 186 0.30 2.96 -1.45
C ALA A 186 -0.47 4.14 -0.82
N ARG A 187 0.08 4.79 0.22
CA ARG A 187 -0.50 6.02 0.77
C ARG A 187 -0.50 7.19 -0.22
N VAL A 188 0.59 7.38 -0.96
CA VAL A 188 0.66 8.41 -2.02
C VAL A 188 -0.36 8.11 -3.12
N LEU A 189 -0.42 6.86 -3.58
CA LEU A 189 -1.38 6.41 -4.58
C LEU A 189 -2.83 6.59 -4.11
N LEU A 190 -3.12 6.32 -2.84
CA LEU A 190 -4.45 6.50 -2.26
C LEU A 190 -4.86 7.98 -2.21
N ALA A 191 -3.95 8.87 -1.79
CA ALA A 191 -4.21 10.32 -1.77
C ALA A 191 -4.44 10.89 -3.19
N GLN A 192 -3.62 10.47 -4.15
CA GLN A 192 -3.75 10.89 -5.54
C GLN A 192 -4.98 10.27 -6.22
N GLY A 193 -5.29 9.01 -5.89
CA GLY A 193 -6.51 8.35 -6.33
C GLY A 193 -7.75 9.08 -5.84
N TRP A 194 -7.81 9.44 -4.55
CA TRP A 194 -8.87 10.29 -4.01
C TRP A 194 -8.97 11.62 -4.77
N ARG A 195 -7.84 12.30 -4.97
CA ARG A 195 -7.82 13.58 -5.69
C ARG A 195 -8.36 13.45 -7.11
N ALA A 196 -7.97 12.40 -7.82
CA ALA A 196 -8.35 12.15 -9.20
C ALA A 196 -9.83 11.76 -9.36
N VAL A 197 -10.37 10.94 -8.45
CA VAL A 197 -11.76 10.46 -8.56
C VAL A 197 -12.78 11.45 -7.98
N THR A 198 -12.42 12.20 -6.94
CA THR A 198 -13.35 13.12 -6.26
C THR A 198 -13.22 14.57 -6.72
N GLY A 199 -12.06 14.97 -7.28
CA GLY A 199 -11.73 16.36 -7.58
C GLY A 199 -11.42 17.22 -6.33
N THR A 200 -11.36 16.61 -5.14
CA THR A 200 -11.09 17.29 -3.85
C THR A 200 -9.74 16.86 -3.27
N PRO A 201 -9.05 17.67 -2.45
CA PRO A 201 -7.86 17.21 -1.74
C PRO A 201 -8.19 15.99 -0.86
N ALA A 202 -7.24 15.06 -0.72
CA ALA A 202 -7.38 13.94 0.20
C ALA A 202 -7.62 14.44 1.64
N PRO A 203 -8.60 13.89 2.37
CA PRO A 203 -8.80 14.25 3.77
C PRO A 203 -7.54 13.97 4.59
N GLU A 204 -7.17 14.94 5.43
CA GLU A 204 -6.10 14.74 6.42
C GLU A 204 -6.62 13.89 7.59
N ALA A 205 -5.74 13.09 8.17
CA ALA A 205 -5.95 12.37 9.43
C ALA A 205 -5.87 13.32 10.64
#